data_AF-X0XKF4-F1
#
_entry.id   AF-X0XKF4-F1
#
_cell.length_a   1.000
_cell.length_b   1.000
_cell.length_c   1.000
_cell.angle_alpha   90.00
_cell.angle_beta   90.00
_cell.angle_gamma   90.00
#
_symmetry.space_group_name_H-M   'P 1'
#
loop_
_entity.id
_entity.type
_entity.pdbx_description
1 polymer ?
#
loop_
_entity_poly.entity_id
_entity_poly.type
_entity_poly.pdbx_seq_one_letter_code
_entity_poly.pdbx_strand_id
1 'polypeptide(L)' 'GERGRRERDFLAGYDPRAFDPIAVTVDVVVLTLRQGRLHVLAIERGGQTFAGAWALPG' A
#
# COMPACT_ATOMS: atom_id res chain seq x y z
N GLY A 1 25.30 17.00 17.34
CA GLY A 1 26.61 16.32 17.21
C GLY A 1 26.90 16.00 15.76
N GLU A 2 28.13 15.56 15.47
CA GLU A 2 28.64 15.33 14.12
C GLU A 2 27.84 14.32 13.29
N ARG A 3 27.28 13.29 13.93
CA ARG A 3 26.37 12.32 13.28
C ARG A 3 25.14 12.99 12.67
N GLY A 4 24.54 13.95 13.39
CA GLY A 4 23.36 14.66 12.91
C GLY A 4 23.65 15.61 11.74
N ARG A 5 24.91 16.07 11.57
CA ARG A 5 25.30 16.81 10.36
C ARG A 5 25.42 15.88 9.17
N ARG A 6 26.12 14.74 9.31
CA ARG A 6 26.25 13.72 8.27
C ARG A 6 24.90 13.21 7.75
N GLU A 7 23.95 12.99 8.66
CA GLU A 7 22.58 12.58 8.29
C GLU A 7 21.88 13.63 7.42
N ARG A 8 21.97 14.91 7.80
CA ARG A 8 21.36 15.99 7.03
C ARG A 8 21.96 16.14 5.64
N ASP A 9 23.28 16.03 5.53
CA ASP A 9 23.97 16.15 4.25
C ASP A 9 23.63 14.97 3.32
N PHE A 10 23.50 13.76 3.87
CA PHE A 10 23.03 12.58 3.15
C PHE A 10 21.58 12.75 2.64
N LEU A 11 20.65 13.15 3.52
CA LEU A 11 19.25 13.36 3.15
C LEU A 11 19.08 14.50 2.13
N ALA A 12 19.93 15.53 2.18
CA ALA A 12 19.91 16.63 1.21
C ALA A 12 20.34 16.20 -0.21
N GLY A 13 21.14 15.14 -0.33
CA GLY A 13 21.60 14.59 -1.62
C GLY A 13 20.86 13.33 -2.09
N TYR A 14 19.91 12.81 -1.30
CA TYR A 14 19.17 11.60 -1.64
C TYR A 14 18.12 11.88 -2.73
N ASP A 15 18.31 11.29 -3.93
CA ASP A 15 17.30 11.27 -4.98
C ASP A 15 16.69 9.86 -5.09
N PRO A 16 15.43 9.65 -4.66
CA PRO A 16 14.78 8.35 -4.76
C PRO A 16 14.59 7.89 -6.21
N ARG A 17 14.63 8.80 -7.18
CA ARG A 17 14.45 8.50 -8.61
C ARG A 17 15.75 7.99 -9.27
N ALA A 18 16.86 7.97 -8.53
CA ALA A 18 18.10 7.35 -8.98
C ALA A 18 18.04 5.81 -8.96
N PHE A 19 16.94 5.23 -8.47
CA PHE A 19 16.70 3.79 -8.37
C PHE A 19 15.39 3.43 -9.08
N ASP A 20 15.33 2.24 -9.67
CA ASP A 20 14.10 1.75 -10.30
C ASP A 20 12.98 1.59 -9.26
N PRO A 21 11.78 2.14 -9.53
CA PRO A 21 10.68 2.05 -8.59
C PRO A 21 10.06 0.65 -8.58
N ILE A 22 9.63 0.20 -7.41
CA ILE A 22 8.83 -1.00 -7.23
C ILE A 22 7.42 -0.57 -6.82
N ALA A 23 6.40 -1.14 -7.45
CA ALA A 23 5.01 -0.90 -7.08
C ALA A 23 4.72 -1.54 -5.71
N VAL A 24 4.31 -0.71 -4.74
CA VAL A 24 3.91 -1.16 -3.41
C VAL A 24 2.42 -0.91 -3.26
N THR A 25 1.66 -1.96 -2.97
CA THR A 25 0.21 -1.91 -2.74
C THR A 25 -0.10 -2.38 -1.32
N VAL A 26 -1.25 -1.96 -0.80
CA VAL A 26 -1.76 -2.39 0.49
C VAL A 26 -3.25 -2.64 0.36
N ASP A 27 -3.69 -3.77 0.88
CA ASP A 27 -5.10 -4.14 0.94
C ASP A 27 -5.54 -4.29 2.40
N VAL A 28 -6.80 -3.96 2.68
CA VAL A 28 -7.40 -4.12 4.02
C VAL A 28 -8.38 -5.29 4.02
N VAL A 29 -8.24 -6.19 5.00
CA VAL A 29 -9.20 -7.28 5.23
C VAL A 29 -10.12 -6.92 6.40
N VAL A 30 -11.32 -6.44 6.11
CA VAL A 30 -12.34 -6.15 7.13
C VAL A 30 -13.22 -7.37 7.34
N LEU A 31 -13.26 -7.89 8.57
CA LEU A 31 -14.07 -9.04 8.96
C LEU A 31 -15.19 -8.64 9.90
N THR A 32 -16.34 -9.29 9.78
CA THR A 32 -17.45 -9.12 10.72
C THR A 32 -18.27 -10.40 10.88
N LEU A 33 -19.01 -10.50 11.99
CA LEU A 33 -20.02 -11.54 12.20
C LEU A 33 -21.41 -10.93 12.02
N ARG A 34 -22.21 -11.50 11.12
CA ARG A 34 -23.61 -11.13 10.91
C ARG A 34 -24.45 -12.39 10.86
N GLN A 35 -25.50 -12.44 11.69
CA GLN A 35 -26.38 -13.63 11.82
C GLN A 35 -25.58 -14.92 12.09
N GLY A 36 -24.55 -14.83 12.93
CA GLY A 36 -23.71 -15.98 13.30
C GLY A 36 -22.74 -16.46 12.21
N ARG A 37 -22.60 -15.73 11.10
CA ARG A 37 -21.71 -16.09 9.99
C ARG A 37 -20.61 -15.05 9.79
N LEU A 38 -19.39 -15.51 9.49
CA LEU A 38 -18.26 -14.65 9.14
C LEU A 38 -18.46 -14.06 7.73
N HIS A 39 -18.25 -12.76 7.62
CA HIS A 39 -18.31 -11.99 6.38
C HIS A 39 -17.02 -11.19 6.21
N VAL A 40 -16.65 -10.93 4.95
CA VAL A 40 -15.54 -10.07 4.56
C VAL A 40 -16.06 -8.94 3.66
N LEU A 41 -15.48 -7.74 3.79
CA LEU A 41 -15.74 -6.65 2.86
C LEU A 41 -14.96 -6.90 1.56
N ALA A 42 -15.67 -6.86 0.43
CA ALA A 42 -15.09 -6.90 -0.90
C ALA A 42 -15.69 -5.81 -1.80
N ILE A 43 -14.93 -5.36 -2.80
CA ILE A 43 -15.37 -4.42 -3.83
C ILE A 43 -15.30 -5.08 -5.21
N GLU A 44 -16.15 -4.63 -6.13
CA GLU A 44 -16.02 -4.99 -7.54
C GLU A 44 -15.07 -4.00 -8.24
N ARG A 45 -14.05 -4.52 -8.93
CA ARG A 45 -13.02 -3.71 -9.57
C ARG A 45 -13.57 -2.97 -10.80
N GLY A 46 -13.42 -1.65 -10.84
CA GLY A 46 -13.81 -0.84 -12.00
C GLY A 46 -12.73 -0.70 -13.09
N GLY A 47 -11.47 -0.99 -12.76
CA GLY A 47 -10.31 -0.76 -13.64
C GLY A 47 -9.61 -2.05 -14.06
N GLN A 48 -8.98 -2.01 -15.23
CA GLN A 48 -8.00 -3.04 -15.60
C GLN A 48 -6.73 -2.89 -14.75
N THR A 49 -6.02 -3.98 -14.47
CA THR A 49 -6.35 -5.38 -14.80
C THR A 49 -7.46 -5.94 -13.90
N PHE A 50 -8.17 -6.98 -14.36
CA PHE A 50 -9.21 -7.71 -13.62
C PHE A 50 -10.50 -6.92 -13.32
N ALA A 51 -10.91 -6.03 -14.24
CA ALA A 51 -12.19 -5.34 -14.13
C ALA A 51 -13.36 -6.34 -13.98
N GLY A 52 -14.33 -6.03 -13.12
CA GLY A 52 -15.49 -6.88 -12.79
C GLY A 52 -15.22 -7.98 -11.76
N ALA A 53 -13.97 -8.19 -11.33
CA ALA A 53 -13.66 -9.16 -10.28
C ALA A 53 -13.91 -8.58 -8.87
N TRP A 54 -14.28 -9.46 -7.93
CA TRP A 54 -14.28 -9.12 -6.50
C TRP A 54 -12.84 -9.08 -5.96
N ALA A 55 -12.52 -8.05 -5.19
CA ALA A 55 -11.20 -7.83 -4.60
C ALA A 55 -11.31 -7.25 -3.18
N LEU A 56 -10.18 -7.31 -2.46
CA LEU A 56 -10.03 -6.54 -1.24
C LEU A 56 -9.97 -5.03 -1.58
N PRO A 57 -10.44 -4.16 -0.67
CA PRO A 57 -10.19 -2.73 -0.79
C PRO A 57 -8.69 -2.42 -0.62
N GLY A 58 -8.10 -1.80 -1.64
CA GLY A 58 -6.69 -1.43 -1.74
C GLY A 58 -6.39 -0.64 -3.01
#